data_AF-A0A7Z0TH63-F1
#
_entry.id   AF-A0A7Z0TH63-F1
#
_cell.length_a   1.000
_cell.length_b   1.000
_cell.length_c   1.000
_cell.angle_alpha   90.00
_cell.angle_beta   90.00
_cell.angle_gamma   90.00
#
_symmetry.space_group_name_H-M   'P 1'
#
loop_
_entity.id
_entity.type
_entity.pdbx_description
1 polymer ?
#
loop_
_entity_poly.entity_id
_entity_poly.type
_entity_poly.pdbx_seq_one_letter_code
_entity_poly.pdbx_strand_id
1 'polypeptide(L)'
;MDKRPVSASGGHCDALDQALGAFRARAPHTVDRWGELLAAVLTGGGRLLAAGNGGSAAQAQHLTAELVGRYRDDRPPFSAIALHADTSS
;
A
#
# COMPACT_ATOMS: atom_id res chain seq x y z
N MET A 1 -36.35 0.97 -26.38
CA MET A 1 -35.09 1.36 -25.72
C MET A 1 -34.61 0.20 -24.86
N ASP A 2 -33.61 -0.54 -25.34
CA ASP A 2 -33.01 -1.68 -24.63
C ASP A 2 -32.06 -1.16 -23.53
N LYS A 3 -32.49 -1.17 -22.27
CA LYS A 3 -31.60 -0.99 -21.11
C LYS A 3 -31.04 -2.35 -20.70
N ARG A 4 -30.18 -2.93 -21.54
CA ARG A 4 -29.35 -4.06 -21.09
C ARG A 4 -28.57 -3.59 -19.87
N PRO A 5 -28.71 -4.24 -18.70
CA PRO A 5 -27.91 -3.90 -17.54
C PRO A 5 -26.46 -4.16 -17.93
N VAL A 6 -25.63 -3.13 -17.95
CA VAL A 6 -24.18 -3.31 -17.84
C VAL A 6 -23.98 -4.26 -16.66
N SER A 7 -23.42 -5.43 -16.91
CA SER A 7 -23.17 -6.37 -15.83
C SER A 7 -22.30 -5.65 -14.81
N ALA A 8 -22.67 -5.70 -13.53
CA ALA A 8 -21.93 -5.00 -12.47
C ALA A 8 -20.43 -5.36 -12.50
N SER A 9 -20.11 -6.58 -12.93
CA SER A 9 -18.75 -7.06 -13.16
C SER A 9 -18.04 -6.35 -14.33
N GLY A 10 -18.72 -6.09 -15.45
CA GLY A 10 -18.12 -5.37 -16.59
C GLY A 10 -17.75 -3.94 -16.24
N GLY A 11 -18.67 -3.21 -15.60
CA GLY A 11 -18.40 -1.85 -15.14
C GLY A 11 -17.32 -1.77 -14.05
N HIS A 12 -17.19 -2.79 -13.19
CA HIS A 12 -16.12 -2.86 -12.20
C HIS A 12 -14.74 -3.07 -12.84
N CYS A 13 -14.64 -3.98 -13.83
CA CYS A 13 -13.41 -4.20 -14.57
C CYS A 13 -12.97 -2.93 -15.31
N ASP A 14 -13.89 -2.23 -15.97
CA ASP A 14 -13.59 -0.97 -16.67
C ASP A 14 -13.05 0.10 -15.71
N ALA A 15 -13.63 0.19 -14.50
CA ALA A 15 -13.17 1.11 -13.47
C ALA A 15 -11.76 0.75 -12.95
N LEU A 16 -11.45 -0.54 -12.80
CA LEU A 16 -10.12 -1.02 -12.43
C LEU A 16 -9.09 -0.71 -13.52
N ASP A 17 -9.44 -0.92 -14.79
CA ASP A 17 -8.55 -0.61 -15.92
C ASP A 17 -8.24 0.89 -16.00
N GLN A 18 -9.25 1.74 -15.79
CA GLN A 18 -9.04 3.18 -15.73
C GLN A 18 -8.14 3.58 -14.56
N ALA A 19 -8.38 3.04 -13.35
CA ALA A 19 -7.57 3.32 -12.17
C ALA A 19 -6.12 2.85 -12.36
N LEU A 20 -5.91 1.67 -12.95
CA LEU A 20 -4.59 1.13 -13.26
C LEU A 20 -3.86 1.98 -14.30
N GLY A 21 -4.56 2.45 -15.34
CA GLY A 21 -4.01 3.39 -16.32
C GLY A 21 -3.53 4.69 -15.67
N ALA A 22 -4.34 5.28 -14.80
CA ALA A 22 -3.98 6.49 -14.05
C ALA A 22 -2.79 6.25 -13.10
N PHE A 23 -2.77 5.09 -12.41
CA PHE A 23 -1.65 4.69 -11.55
C PHE A 23 -0.36 4.60 -12.35
N ARG A 24 -0.34 3.85 -13.46
CA ARG A 24 0.85 3.66 -14.30
C ARG A 24 1.44 4.96 -14.82
N ALA A 25 0.61 5.96 -15.12
CA ALA A 25 1.07 7.25 -15.64
C ALA A 25 1.83 8.11 -14.61
N ARG A 26 1.65 7.88 -13.29
CA ARG A 26 2.10 8.84 -12.25
C ARG A 26 2.75 8.19 -11.04
N ALA A 27 2.27 7.01 -10.66
CA ALA A 27 2.66 6.36 -9.42
C ALA A 27 4.07 5.76 -9.44
N PRO A 28 4.60 5.17 -10.54
CA PRO A 28 5.93 4.54 -10.52
C PRO A 28 7.01 5.48 -9.97
N HIS A 29 7.11 6.69 -10.53
CA HIS A 29 8.08 7.69 -10.07
C HIS A 29 7.88 8.09 -8.60
N THR A 30 6.64 8.11 -8.12
CA THR A 30 6.34 8.47 -6.73
C THR A 30 6.74 7.34 -5.78
N VAL A 31 6.43 6.09 -6.16
CA VAL A 31 6.76 4.89 -5.38
C VAL A 31 8.26 4.68 -5.31
N ASP A 32 8.99 4.84 -6.43
CA ASP A 32 10.45 4.70 -6.46
C ASP A 32 11.11 5.72 -5.52
N ARG A 33 10.71 7.00 -5.62
CA ARG A 33 11.21 8.06 -4.74
C ARG A 33 10.93 7.78 -3.25
N TRP A 34 9.75 7.27 -2.93
CA TRP A 34 9.41 6.90 -1.55
C TRP A 34 10.23 5.71 -1.06
N GLY A 35 10.47 4.72 -1.93
CA GLY A 35 11.33 3.57 -1.65
C GLY A 35 12.76 3.99 -1.32
N GLU A 36 13.36 4.84 -2.15
CA GLU A 36 14.71 5.37 -1.94
C GLU A 36 14.83 6.16 -0.63
N LEU A 37 13.88 7.06 -0.37
CA LEU A 37 13.85 7.84 0.87
C LEU A 37 13.72 6.92 2.10
N LEU A 38 12.82 5.96 2.03
CA LEU A 38 12.57 5.04 3.14
C LEU A 38 13.79 4.15 3.40
N ALA A 39 14.46 3.67 2.35
CA ALA A 39 15.70 2.92 2.48
C ALA A 39 16.76 3.74 3.22
N ALA A 40 17.00 4.99 2.80
CA ALA A 40 17.97 5.88 3.46
C ALA A 40 17.64 6.12 4.94
N VAL A 41 16.37 6.38 5.26
CA VAL A 41 15.92 6.60 6.65
C VAL A 41 16.12 5.35 7.50
N LEU A 42 15.67 4.20 7.04
CA LEU A 42 15.71 2.95 7.82
C LEU A 42 17.14 2.43 8.01
N THR A 43 17.99 2.52 6.98
CA THR A 43 19.41 2.15 7.11
C THR A 43 20.20 3.13 7.97
N GLY A 44 19.75 4.40 8.04
CA GLY A 44 20.30 5.42 8.92
C GLY A 44 19.85 5.30 10.39
N GLY A 45 19.12 4.24 10.76
CA GLY A 45 18.59 4.04 12.12
C GLY A 45 17.28 4.79 12.41
N GLY A 46 16.70 5.41 11.40
CA GLY A 46 15.37 6.02 11.48
C GLY A 46 14.24 5.00 11.56
N ARG A 47 13.01 5.50 11.69
CA ARG A 47 11.81 4.67 11.90
C ARG A 47 10.68 5.07 10.96
N LEU A 48 9.97 4.08 10.42
CA LEU A 48 8.69 4.27 9.76
C LEU A 48 7.54 4.22 10.77
N LEU A 49 6.65 5.20 10.72
CA LEU A 49 5.34 5.16 11.38
C LEU A 49 4.26 5.14 10.29
N ALA A 50 3.46 4.08 10.23
CA ALA A 50 2.40 3.93 9.23
C ALA A 50 1.02 3.93 9.91
N ALA A 51 0.07 4.72 9.41
CA ALA A 51 -1.27 4.82 9.97
C ALA A 51 -2.32 4.68 8.87
N GLY A 52 -3.51 4.23 9.24
CA GLY A 52 -4.66 4.10 8.34
C GLY A 52 -5.94 3.81 9.10
N ASN A 53 -7.08 3.98 8.43
CA ASN A 53 -8.42 3.69 8.94
C ASN A 53 -9.07 2.55 8.11
N GLY A 54 -9.83 1.68 8.76
CA GLY A 54 -10.51 0.55 8.10
C GLY A 54 -9.53 -0.32 7.29
N GLY A 55 -9.82 -0.59 6.01
CA GLY A 55 -8.95 -1.40 5.17
C GLY A 55 -7.51 -0.87 5.02
N SER A 56 -7.30 0.44 5.12
CA SER A 56 -5.94 1.02 5.09
C SER A 56 -5.14 0.78 6.38
N ALA A 57 -5.80 0.51 7.51
CA ALA A 57 -5.12 0.08 8.74
C ALA A 57 -4.47 -1.29 8.56
N ALA A 58 -5.16 -2.23 7.90
CA ALA A 58 -4.62 -3.54 7.56
C ALA A 58 -3.42 -3.43 6.60
N GLN A 59 -3.45 -2.49 5.65
CA GLN A 59 -2.31 -2.22 4.76
C GLN A 59 -1.11 -1.63 5.53
N ALA A 60 -1.34 -0.72 6.49
CA ALA A 60 -0.28 -0.19 7.34
C ALA A 60 0.37 -1.27 8.21
N GLN A 61 -0.44 -2.15 8.81
CA GLN A 61 0.04 -3.33 9.53
C GLN A 61 0.88 -4.23 8.64
N HIS A 62 0.36 -4.58 7.45
CA HIS A 62 1.07 -5.45 6.51
C HIS A 62 2.43 -4.88 6.11
N LEU A 63 2.49 -3.62 5.69
CA LEU A 63 3.74 -2.94 5.32
C LEU A 63 4.76 -2.97 6.47
N THR A 64 4.33 -2.65 7.69
CA THR A 64 5.25 -2.63 8.84
C THR A 64 5.71 -4.03 9.21
N ALA A 65 4.86 -5.05 9.08
CA ALA A 65 5.21 -6.44 9.33
C ALA A 65 6.28 -6.96 8.34
N GLU A 66 6.20 -6.59 7.06
CA GLU A 66 7.23 -6.93 6.06
C GLU A 66 8.58 -6.26 6.35
N LEU A 67 8.55 -5.03 6.90
CA LEU A 67 9.75 -4.27 7.23
C LEU A 67 10.42 -4.73 8.54
N VAL A 68 9.62 -5.03 9.57
CA VAL A 68 10.09 -5.58 10.85
C VAL A 68 10.50 -7.04 10.69
N GLY A 69 9.78 -7.80 9.88
CA GLY A 69 10.11 -9.18 9.57
C GLY A 69 11.21 -9.30 8.52
N ARG A 70 11.08 -10.33 7.68
CA ARG A 70 11.96 -10.59 6.54
C ARG A 70 11.07 -10.77 5.32
N TYR A 71 11.04 -9.79 4.43
CA TYR A 71 10.22 -9.84 3.22
C TYR A 71 10.75 -10.88 2.21
N ARG A 72 12.02 -10.77 1.80
CA ARG A 72 12.64 -11.64 0.77
C ARG A 72 14.02 -12.16 1.15
N ASP A 73 14.93 -11.27 1.52
CA ASP A 73 16.30 -11.63 1.86
C ASP A 73 16.49 -11.76 3.37
N ASP A 74 17.51 -12.52 3.76
CA ASP A 74 17.91 -12.60 5.15
C ASP A 74 18.64 -11.31 5.56
N ARG A 75 17.93 -10.42 6.25
CA ARG A 75 18.45 -9.13 6.73
C ARG A 75 18.04 -8.84 8.17
N PRO A 76 18.77 -7.96 8.87
CA PRO A 76 18.30 -7.41 10.14
C PRO A 76 16.94 -6.72 9.98
N PRO A 77 16.08 -6.77 11.01
CA PRO A 77 14.76 -6.13 11.00
C PRO A 77 14.90 -4.60 10.90
N PHE A 78 13.95 -3.95 10.21
CA PHE A 78 13.89 -2.48 10.18
C PHE A 78 12.93 -1.96 11.25
N SER A 79 13.19 -0.74 11.73
CA SER A 79 12.34 -0.06 12.71
C SER A 79 11.08 0.47 12.03
N ALA A 80 9.96 -0.25 12.15
CA ALA A 80 8.66 0.19 11.62
C ALA A 80 7.54 -0.11 12.61
N ILE A 81 6.57 0.81 12.74
CA ILE A 81 5.42 0.68 13.65
C ILE A 81 4.14 1.06 12.89
N ALA A 82 3.12 0.20 12.99
CA ALA A 82 1.77 0.54 12.57
C ALA A 82 1.04 1.24 13.73
N LEU A 83 0.57 2.45 13.48
CA LEU A 83 -0.31 3.22 14.33
C LEU A 83 -1.76 2.91 13.95
N HIS A 84 -2.20 1.69 14.27
CA HIS A 84 -3.61 1.32 14.13
C HIS A 84 -4.32 1.46 15.48
N ALA A 85 -5.55 1.99 15.44
CA ALA A 85 -6.49 1.75 16.52
C ALA A 85 -7.08 0.35 16.30
N ASP A 86 -7.28 -0.44 17.36
CA ASP A 86 -8.14 -1.62 17.28
C ASP A 86 -9.55 -1.14 16.92
N THR A 87 -9.88 -1.10 15.62
CA THR A 87 -11.23 -0.81 15.17
C THR A 87 -12.03 -2.11 15.25
N SER A 88 -12.35 -2.52 16.49
CA SER A 88 -13.36 -3.53 16.76
C SER A 88 -14.71 -2.82 16.95
N SER A 89 -15.63 -3.04 16.02
CA SER A 89 -17.08 -2.97 16.21
C SER A 89 -17.75 -3.80 15.13
#